data_AF-A0A962PWM1-F1
#
_entry.id   AF-A0A962PWM1-F1
#
_cell.length_a   1.000
_cell.length_b   1.000
_cell.length_c   1.000
_cell.angle_alpha   90.00
_cell.angle_beta   90.00
_cell.angle_gamma   90.00
#
_symmetry.space_group_name_H-M   'P 1'
#
loop_
_entity.id
_entity.type
_entity.pdbx_description
1 polymer ?
#
loop_
_entity_poly.entity_id
_entity_poly.type
_entity_poly.pdbx_seq_one_letter_code
_entity_poly.pdbx_strand_id
1 'polypeptide(L)' 'MNTVKFNPRELCSRKLWQLVSTETAEQVSERELREAIAELANRRHYLEQLQQLGAIGEKRPGA' A
#
# COMPACT_ATOMS: atom_id res chain seq x y z
N MET A 1 20.06 20.06 -0.13
CA MET A 1 19.24 19.08 -0.87
C MET A 1 18.54 18.21 0.17
N ASN A 2 17.24 18.44 0.41
CA ASN A 2 16.46 17.60 1.34
C ASN A 2 16.26 16.24 0.68
N THR A 3 17.09 15.27 1.05
CA THR A 3 16.86 13.85 0.73
C THR A 3 15.67 13.38 1.55
N VAL A 4 14.45 13.69 1.10
CA VAL A 4 13.22 13.18 1.71
C VAL A 4 13.31 11.66 1.59
N LYS A 5 13.65 10.98 2.70
CA LYS A 5 13.71 9.52 2.73
C LYS A 5 12.30 9.02 2.42
N PHE A 6 12.19 8.17 1.40
CA PHE A 6 10.94 7.47 1.13
C PHE A 6 10.47 6.73 2.37
N ASN A 7 9.22 6.95 2.75
CA ASN A 7 8.57 6.32 3.89
C ASN A 7 7.18 5.84 3.46
N PRO A 8 6.97 4.53 3.24
CA PRO A 8 5.71 4.02 2.71
C PRO A 8 4.54 4.22 3.68
N ARG A 9 4.81 4.36 4.98
CA ARG A 9 3.79 4.60 6.01
C ARG A 9 3.13 5.98 5.89
N GLU A 10 3.83 6.96 5.34
CA GLU A 10 3.29 8.31 5.11
C GLU A 10 2.46 8.40 3.81
N LEU A 11 2.46 7.33 3.00
CA LEU A 11 1.70 7.27 1.76
C LEU A 11 0.36 6.56 1.96
N CYS A 12 -0.71 7.11 1.38
CA CYS A 12 -2.00 6.44 1.37
C CYS A 12 -1.97 5.17 0.48
N SER A 13 -2.87 4.21 0.72
CA SER A 13 -2.85 2.91 0.01
C SER A 13 -3.02 3.07 -1.50
N ARG A 14 -3.77 4.08 -1.95
CA ARG A 14 -3.90 4.42 -3.37
C ARG A 14 -2.57 4.88 -3.98
N LYS A 15 -1.82 5.73 -3.28
CA LYS A 15 -0.53 6.24 -3.76
C LYS A 15 0.54 5.14 -3.76
N LEU A 16 0.54 4.28 -2.73
CA LEU A 16 1.35 3.07 -2.74
C LEU A 16 0.99 2.17 -3.94
N TRP A 17 -0.29 1.97 -4.21
CA TRP A 17 -0.75 1.18 -5.36
C TRP A 17 -0.28 1.78 -6.69
N GLN A 18 -0.36 3.10 -6.86
CA GLN A 18 0.15 3.75 -8.07
C GLN A 18 1.66 3.53 -8.26
N LEU A 19 2.45 3.54 -7.18
CA LEU A 19 3.89 3.27 -7.25
C LEU A 19 4.20 1.84 -7.71
N VAL A 20 3.40 0.84 -7.28
CA VAL A 20 3.62 -0.57 -7.65
C VAL A 20 2.96 -0.98 -8.97
N SER A 21 1.91 -0.28 -9.41
CA SER A 21 1.11 -0.66 -10.59
C SER A 21 1.41 0.14 -11.86
N THR A 22 2.12 1.26 -11.75
CA THR A 22 2.48 2.10 -12.90
C THR A 22 3.94 1.83 -13.30
N GLU A 23 4.27 1.96 -14.58
CA GLU A 23 5.64 1.85 -15.14
C GLU A 23 6.66 2.86 -14.56
N THR A 24 6.26 3.71 -13.59
CA THR A 24 7.16 4.47 -12.71
C THR A 24 8.14 3.63 -11.89
N ALA A 25 8.14 2.30 -12.02
CA ALA A 25 9.22 1.45 -11.51
C ALA A 25 10.62 1.92 -11.95
N GLU A 26 10.74 2.63 -13.08
CA GLU A 26 12.00 3.24 -13.51
C GLU A 26 12.46 4.44 -12.66
N GLN A 27 11.54 5.12 -11.95
CA GLN A 27 11.83 6.28 -11.10
C GLN A 27 11.92 5.93 -9.60
N VAL A 28 11.59 4.70 -9.23
CA VAL A 28 11.54 4.23 -7.85
C VAL A 28 12.61 3.15 -7.70
N SER A 29 13.49 3.29 -6.71
CA SER A 29 14.50 2.25 -6.49
C SER A 29 13.83 0.92 -6.13
N GLU A 30 14.49 -0.20 -6.46
CA GLU A 30 13.97 -1.53 -6.10
C GLU A 30 13.67 -1.65 -4.61
N ARG A 31 14.47 -0.99 -3.76
CA ARG A 31 14.25 -0.96 -2.32
C ARG A 31 12.92 -0.28 -1.98
N GLU A 32 12.67 0.91 -2.52
CA GLU A 32 11.44 1.67 -2.28
C GLU A 32 10.20 0.92 -2.82
N LEU A 33 10.35 0.23 -3.95
CA LEU A 33 9.30 -0.63 -4.50
C LEU A 33 8.97 -1.79 -3.55
N ARG A 34 9.98 -2.50 -3.03
CA ARG A 34 9.79 -3.57 -2.03
C ARG A 34 9.14 -3.04 -0.75
N GLU A 35 9.58 -1.88 -0.28
CA GLU A 35 9.01 -1.20 0.89
C GLU A 35 7.53 -0.83 0.68
N ALA A 36 7.16 -0.36 -0.52
CA ALA A 36 5.76 -0.07 -0.88
C ALA A 36 4.88 -1.32 -0.93
N ILE A 37 5.38 -2.40 -1.53
CA ILE A 37 4.67 -3.69 -1.60
C ILE A 37 4.44 -4.26 -0.20
N ALA A 38 5.47 -4.23 0.65
CA ALA A 38 5.38 -4.73 2.02
C ALA A 38 4.32 -3.98 2.84
N GLU A 39 4.28 -2.65 2.72
CA GLU A 39 3.27 -1.83 3.42
C GLU A 39 1.85 -2.10 2.89
N LEU A 40 1.67 -2.27 1.58
CA LEU A 40 0.37 -2.65 1.00
C LEU A 40 -0.10 -4.02 1.50
N ALA A 41 0.79 -5.01 1.54
CA ALA A 41 0.48 -6.34 2.05
C ALA A 41 0.07 -6.29 3.53
N ASN A 42 0.77 -5.50 4.33
CA ASN A 42 0.46 -5.29 5.75
C ASN A 42 -0.93 -4.66 5.94
N ARG A 43 -1.27 -3.65 5.14
CA ARG A 43 -2.60 -3.02 5.19
C ARG A 43 -3.70 -3.99 4.78
N ARG A 44 -3.47 -4.83 3.76
CA ARG A 44 -4.43 -5.87 3.39
C ARG A 44 -4.64 -6.86 4.55
N HIS A 45 -3.56 -7.30 5.19
CA HIS A 45 -3.63 -8.19 6.34
C HIS A 45 -4.49 -7.60 7.47
N TYR A 46 -4.31 -6.32 7.82
CA TYR A 46 -5.15 -5.68 8.84
C TYR A 46 -6.62 -5.55 8.41
N LEU A 47 -6.90 -5.30 7.13
CA LEU A 47 -8.27 -5.30 6.62
C LEU A 47 -8.90 -6.69 6.71
N GLU A 48 -8.15 -7.76 6.46
CA GLU A 48 -8.62 -9.14 6.65
C GLU A 48 -8.91 -9.42 8.13
N GLN A 49 -8.04 -9.01 9.05
CA GLN A 49 -8.26 -9.14 10.50
C GLN A 49 -9.50 -8.37 10.96
N LEU A 50 -9.69 -7.13 10.47
CA LEU A 50 -10.87 -6.33 10.81
C LEU A 50 -12.17 -6.96 10.29
N GLN A 51 -12.13 -7.63 9.13
CA GLN A 51 -13.27 -8.40 8.63
C GLN A 51 -13.56 -9.63 9.50
N GLN A 52 -12.53 -10.37 9.91
CA GLN A 52 -12.68 -11.53 10.81
C GLN A 52 -13.27 -11.14 12.17
N LEU A 53 -12.95 -9.94 12.67
CA LEU A 53 -13.53 -9.38 13.89
C LEU A 53 -14.96 -8.85 13.71
N GLY A 54 -15.50 -8.82 12.48
CA GLY A 54 -16.79 -8.21 12.18
C GLY A 54 -16.82 -6.69 12.34
N ALA A 55 -15.65 -6.05 12.47
CA ALA A 55 -15.52 -4.60 12.66
C ALA A 55 -15.75 -3.81 11.36
N ILE A 56 -15.55 -4.46 10.22
CA ILE A 56 -15.90 -3.95 8.89
C ILE A 56 -16.70 -5.02 8.14
N GLY A 57 -17.71 -4.59 7.39
CA GLY A 57 -18.56 -5.51 6.63
C GLY A 57 -17.79 -6.18 5.49
N GLU A 58 -18.22 -7.39 5.12
CA GLU A 58 -17.78 -8.03 3.87
C GLU A 58 -18.05 -7.08 2.70
N LYS A 59 -17.00 -6.80 1.93
CA LYS A 59 -17.07 -5.94 0.77
C LYS A 59 -18.01 -6.61 -0.25
N ARG A 60 -19.28 -6.20 -0.30
CA ARG A 60 -20.14 -6.50 -1.45
C ARG A 60 -19.45 -5.90 -2.69
N PRO A 61 -19.01 -6.70 -3.67
CA PRO A 61 -18.48 -6.13 -4.90
C PRO A 61 -19.65 -5.54 -5.68
N GLY A 62 -19.77 -4.21 -5.68
CA GLY A 62 -20.55 -3.41 -6.63
C GLY A 62 -22.08 -3.56 -6.57
N ALA A 63 -22.74 -2.50 -6.11
CA ALA A 63 -24.00 -2.04 -6.68
C ALA A 63 -23.72 -0.69 -7.34
#